data_AF-A0A378T9D8-F1
#
_entry.id   AF-A0A378T9D8-F1
#
_cell.length_a   1.000
_cell.length_b   1.000
_cell.length_c   1.000
_cell.angle_alpha   90.00
_cell.angle_beta   90.00
_cell.angle_gamma   90.00
#
_symmetry.space_group_name_H-M   'P 1'
#
loop_
_entity.id
_entity.type
_entity.pdbx_description
1 polymer ?
#
loop_
_entity_poly.entity_id
_entity_poly.type
_entity_poly.pdbx_seq_one_letter_code
_entity_poly.pdbx_strand_id
1 'polypeptide(L)' 'MHQEIYNNKKIINTVKNDILFYIKSKSIISVDQIKKSNFDFLTNFYVEFFLEELHKMEKLDKINISNDQVVYKIKPKD' A
#
# COMPACT_ATOMS: atom_id res chain seq x y z
N MET A 1 25.90 9.82 6.88
CA MET A 1 25.56 9.53 5.47
C MET A 1 25.27 8.06 5.14
N HIS A 2 26.24 7.11 5.17
CA HIS A 2 25.95 5.71 4.78
C HIS A 2 25.00 4.97 5.75
N GLN A 3 25.13 5.21 7.06
CA GLN A 3 24.24 4.63 8.08
C GLN A 3 22.82 5.20 8.02
N GLU A 4 22.66 6.50 7.73
CA GLU A 4 21.34 7.13 7.58
C GLU A 4 20.59 6.58 6.35
N ILE A 5 21.28 6.40 5.22
CA ILE A 5 20.71 5.78 4.03
C ILE A 5 20.27 4.33 4.32
N TYR A 6 21.09 3.57 5.05
CA TYR A 6 20.76 2.21 5.44
C TYR A 6 19.54 2.14 6.37
N ASN A 7 19.48 3.01 7.37
CA ASN A 7 18.35 3.11 8.31
C ASN A 7 17.07 3.50 7.58
N ASN A 8 17.13 4.47 6.65
CA ASN A 8 15.98 4.87 5.85
C ASN A 8 15.49 3.73 4.93
N LYS A 9 16.39 2.98 4.29
CA LYS A 9 16.03 1.79 3.50
C LYS A 9 15.36 0.71 4.36
N LYS A 10 15.86 0.48 5.57
CA LYS A 10 15.29 -0.50 6.51
C LYS A 10 13.88 -0.09 6.92
N ILE A 11 13.66 1.18 7.28
CA ILE A 11 12.35 1.72 7.64
C ILE A 11 11.36 1.57 6.48
N ILE A 12 11.75 1.95 5.26
CA ILE A 12 10.89 1.81 4.06
C ILE A 12 10.51 0.35 3.83
N ASN A 13 11.45 -0.60 3.97
CA ASN A 13 11.16 -2.01 3.79
C ASN A 13 10.23 -2.57 4.88
N THR A 14 10.41 -2.16 6.14
CA THR A 14 9.50 -2.54 7.22
C THR A 14 8.09 -2.03 6.94
N VAL A 15 7.94 -0.75 6.61
CA VAL A 15 6.63 -0.15 6.29
C VAL A 15 5.95 -0.87 5.12
N LYS A 16 6.70 -1.19 4.06
CA LYS A 16 6.17 -1.97 2.92
C LYS A 16 5.64 -3.33 3.36
N ASN A 17 6.38 -4.05 4.21
CA ASN A 17 5.97 -5.36 4.70
C ASN A 17 4.72 -5.28 5.58
N ASP A 18 4.62 -4.26 6.43
CA ASP A 18 3.47 -4.07 7.31
C ASP A 18 2.21 -3.73 6.49
N ILE A 19 2.33 -2.88 5.46
CA ILE A 19 1.21 -2.62 4.53
C ILE A 19 0.84 -3.91 3.77
N LEU A 20 1.81 -4.68 3.28
CA LEU A 20 1.55 -5.98 2.63
C LEU A 20 0.79 -6.95 3.54
N PHE A 21 1.18 -6.99 4.81
CA PHE A 21 0.52 -7.84 5.80
C PHE A 21 -0.92 -7.37 6.04
N TYR A 22 -1.11 -6.06 6.21
CA TYR A 22 -2.44 -5.47 6.37
C TYR A 22 -3.36 -5.80 5.19
N ILE A 23 -2.92 -5.53 3.96
CA ILE A 23 -3.77 -5.72 2.78
C ILE A 23 -4.18 -7.18 2.59
N LYS A 24 -3.29 -8.16 2.86
CA LYS A 24 -3.56 -9.60 2.67
C LYS A 24 -4.82 -10.09 3.40
N SER A 25 -5.19 -9.42 4.48
CA SER A 25 -6.37 -9.75 5.29
C SER A 25 -7.67 -9.07 4.83
N LYS A 26 -7.63 -8.26 3.76
CA LYS A 26 -8.72 -7.39 3.33
C LYS A 26 -9.23 -7.78 1.95
N SER A 27 -10.55 -7.83 1.80
CA SER A 27 -11.20 -8.05 0.50
C SER A 27 -11.15 -6.82 -0.40
N ILE A 28 -11.24 -5.62 0.17
CA ILE A 28 -11.20 -4.32 -0.52
C ILE A 28 -10.37 -3.37 0.34
N ILE A 29 -9.51 -2.57 -0.30
CA ILE A 29 -8.56 -1.67 0.33
C ILE A 29 -8.63 -0.29 -0.33
N SER A 30 -8.63 0.77 0.46
CA SER A 30 -8.41 2.16 0.01
C SER A 30 -7.22 2.81 0.71
N VAL A 31 -6.75 3.93 0.17
CA VAL A 31 -5.69 4.75 0.79
C VAL A 31 -6.09 5.15 2.22
N ASP A 32 -7.32 5.61 2.42
CA ASP A 32 -7.82 6.01 3.74
C ASP A 32 -7.86 4.86 4.73
N GLN A 33 -8.21 3.65 4.29
CA GLN A 33 -8.24 2.47 5.16
C GLN A 33 -6.84 2.08 5.64
N ILE A 34 -5.83 2.14 4.76
CA ILE A 34 -4.44 1.90 5.13
C ILE A 34 -3.99 2.95 6.13
N LYS A 35 -4.19 4.24 5.85
CA LYS A 35 -3.75 5.32 6.74
C LYS A 35 -4.37 5.20 8.15
N LYS A 36 -5.66 4.88 8.24
CA LYS A 36 -6.35 4.64 9.51
C LYS A 36 -5.88 3.38 10.25
N SER A 37 -5.11 2.50 9.61
CA SER A 37 -4.58 1.27 10.18
C SER A 37 -3.11 1.39 10.62
N ASN A 38 -2.78 2.47 11.34
CA ASN A 38 -1.44 2.78 11.87
C ASN A 38 -0.42 3.29 10.83
N PHE A 39 -0.88 3.82 9.69
CA PHE A 39 -0.02 4.40 8.65
C PHE A 39 -0.37 5.87 8.36
N ASP A 40 -0.93 6.58 9.32
CA ASP A 40 -1.35 7.98 9.21
C ASP A 40 -0.17 8.93 8.96
N PHE A 41 1.02 8.55 9.44
CA PHE A 41 2.29 9.23 9.18
C PHE A 41 2.75 9.18 7.70
N LEU A 42 2.17 8.29 6.87
CA LEU A 42 2.47 8.26 5.44
C LEU A 42 1.62 9.27 4.67
N THR A 43 2.25 9.97 3.73
CA THR A 43 1.53 10.78 2.76
C THR A 43 0.69 9.88 1.85
N ASN A 44 -0.45 10.38 1.34
CA ASN A 44 -1.28 9.65 0.39
C ASN A 44 -0.47 9.16 -0.82
N PHE A 45 0.44 10.00 -1.34
CA PHE A 45 1.33 9.66 -2.44
C PHE A 45 2.08 8.33 -2.24
N TYR A 46 2.67 8.10 -1.05
CA TYR A 46 3.42 6.86 -0.79
C TYR A 46 2.51 5.62 -0.75
N VAL A 47 1.31 5.77 -0.20
CA VAL A 47 0.33 4.67 -0.14
C VAL A 47 -0.21 4.36 -1.54
N GLU A 48 -0.57 5.40 -2.31
CA GLU A 48 -1.02 5.29 -3.69
C GLU A 48 0.05 4.65 -4.58
N PHE A 49 1.29 5.16 -4.51
CA PHE A 49 2.43 4.58 -5.22
C PHE A 49 2.57 3.09 -4.90
N PHE A 50 2.46 2.70 -3.62
CA PHE A 50 2.58 1.31 -3.22
C PHE A 50 1.47 0.43 -3.79
N LEU A 51 0.22 0.88 -3.74
CA LEU A 51 -0.92 0.15 -4.28
C LEU A 51 -0.84 0.03 -5.82
N GLU A 52 -0.40 1.08 -6.50
CA GLU A 52 -0.17 1.08 -7.94
C GLU A 52 0.93 0.08 -8.34
N GLU A 53 2.04 0.02 -7.60
CA GLU A 53 3.08 -0.98 -7.85
C GLU A 53 2.57 -2.41 -7.67
N LEU A 54 1.73 -2.66 -6.66
CA LEU A 54 1.10 -3.97 -6.49
C LEU A 54 0.08 -4.30 -7.58
N HIS A 55 -0.65 -3.30 -8.08
CA HIS A 55 -1.53 -3.45 -9.22
C HIS A 55 -0.76 -3.81 -10.49
N LYS A 56 0.35 -3.13 -10.78
CA LYS A 56 1.25 -3.44 -11.91
C LYS A 56 1.86 -4.84 -11.81
N MET A 57 2.11 -5.32 -10.59
CA MET A 57 2.56 -6.69 -10.32
C MET A 57 1.42 -7.73 -10.36
N GLU A 58 0.23 -7.35 -10.80
CA GLU A 58 -0.95 -8.21 -10.87
C GLU A 58 -1.32 -8.87 -9.53
N LYS A 59 -1.08 -8.18 -8.41
CA LYS A 59 -1.51 -8.63 -7.08
C LYS A 59 -2.85 -8.02 -6.66
N LEU A 60 -3.19 -6.88 -7.25
CA LEU A 60 -4.41 -6.13 -6.97
C LEU A 60 -5.15 -5.78 -8.26
N ASP A 61 -6.47 -5.81 -8.20
CA ASP A 61 -7.36 -5.19 -9.19
C ASP A 61 -7.73 -3.78 -8.73
N LYS A 62 -7.50 -2.79 -9.60
CA LYS A 62 -7.90 -1.40 -9.38
C LYS A 62 -9.35 -1.21 -9.80
N ILE A 63 -10.18 -0.69 -8.90
CA ILE A 63 -11.61 -0.46 -9.10
C ILE A 63 -11.90 1.03 -8.91
N ASN A 64 -12.42 1.67 -9.95
CA ASN A 64 -12.87 3.06 -9.90
C ASN A 64 -14.35 3.09 -9.52
N ILE A 65 -14.71 3.72 -8.40
CA ILE A 65 -16.08 3.68 -7.87
C ILE A 65 -16.89 4.91 -8.32
N SER A 66 -16.35 6.13 -8.16
CA SER A 66 -16.86 7.42 -8.69
C SER A 66 -16.02 8.58 -8.15
N ASN A 67 -16.07 9.77 -8.76
CA ASN A 67 -15.40 11.01 -8.28
C ASN A 67 -13.97 10.80 -7.76
N ASP A 68 -13.09 10.25 -8.62
CA ASP A 68 -11.68 9.96 -8.30
C ASP A 68 -11.43 9.02 -7.11
N GLN A 69 -12.47 8.34 -6.60
CA GLN A 69 -12.31 7.31 -5.58
C GLN A 69 -11.87 6.00 -6.21
N VAL A 70 -10.65 5.60 -5.85
CA VAL A 70 -10.03 4.34 -6.22
C VAL A 70 -9.99 3.41 -5.02
N VAL A 71 -10.42 2.18 -5.23
CA VAL A 71 -10.15 1.07 -4.30
C VAL A 71 -9.43 -0.07 -5.01
N TYR A 72 -8.81 -0.92 -4.23
CA TYR A 72 -8.06 -2.07 -4.71
C TYR A 72 -8.61 -3.35 -4.09
N LYS A 73 -8.76 -4.38 -4.91
CA LYS A 73 -9.16 -5.72 -4.47
C LYS A 73 -7.99 -6.67 -4.65
N ILE A 74 -7.76 -7.58 -3.70
CA ILE A 74 -6.74 -8.62 -3.86
C ILE A 74 -7.17 -9.59 -4.95
N LYS A 75 -6.27 -9.85 -5.90
CA LYS A 75 -6.45 -10.94 -6.85
C LYS A 75 -6.32 -12.27 -6.12
N PRO A 76 -7.26 -13.21 -6.29
CA PRO A 76 -7.09 -14.56 -5.78
C PRO A 76 -5.79 -15.14 -6.35
N LYS A 77 -5.06 -15.90 -5.53
CA LYS A 77 -3.96 -16.72 -6.05
C LYS A 77 -4.60 -17.87 -6.84
N ASP A 78 -4.34 -17.91 -8.14
CA ASP A 78 -4.56 -19.12 -8.95
C ASP A 78 -3.76 -20.30 -8.38
#